data_AF-A0A2A2WT09-F1
#
_entry.id   AF-A0A2A2WT09-F1
#
_cell.length_a   1.000
_cell.length_b   1.000
_cell.length_c   1.000
_cell.angle_alpha   90.00
_cell.angle_beta   90.00
_cell.angle_gamma   90.00
#
_symmetry.space_group_name_H-M   'P 1'
#
loop_
_entity.id
_entity.type
_entity.pdbx_description
1 polymer ?
#
loop_
_entity_poly.entity_id
_entity_poly.type
_entity_poly.pdbx_seq_one_letter_code
_entity_poly.pdbx_strand_id
1 'polypeptide(L)'
;MSDHASDPAAESALLDPADAPEPDHKRAGMLIHAFVAVAAFALLGMFTDTWQMVFIAVPIFAVIMMLLGSLHSDGSWERVSTLAIVAYCSGLGVLVLWSILTAAGDAMLWGLPMSTGVIFYLLWPYTAVGAGLLYALVFDRTIDEKRLAAAV
;
A
#
# COMPACT_ATOMS: atom_id res chain seq x y z
N MET A 1 -25.09 -9.27 -51.78
CA MET A 1 -23.78 -9.17 -51.09
C MET A 1 -23.81 -7.81 -50.41
N SER A 2 -24.48 -7.77 -49.27
CA SER A 2 -24.90 -6.55 -48.57
C SER A 2 -23.95 -6.30 -47.40
N ASP A 3 -23.35 -5.12 -47.40
CA ASP A 3 -22.58 -4.55 -46.29
C ASP A 3 -23.37 -4.64 -44.99
N HIS A 4 -22.87 -5.43 -44.03
CA HIS A 4 -23.20 -5.23 -42.62
C HIS A 4 -22.40 -4.01 -42.16
N ALA A 5 -22.98 -2.82 -42.34
CA ALA A 5 -22.54 -1.63 -41.65
C ALA A 5 -22.67 -1.89 -40.14
N SER A 6 -21.53 -2.04 -39.47
CA SER A 6 -21.40 -2.07 -38.02
C SER A 6 -21.97 -0.75 -37.48
N ASP A 7 -23.02 -0.85 -36.68
CA ASP A 7 -23.73 0.31 -36.12
C ASP A 7 -22.89 0.95 -35.01
N PRO A 8 -22.34 2.17 -35.20
CA PRO A 8 -21.52 2.84 -34.20
C PRO A 8 -22.30 3.23 -32.93
N ALA A 9 -23.63 3.17 -32.97
CA ALA A 9 -24.49 3.37 -31.80
C ALA A 9 -24.52 2.16 -30.86
N ALA A 10 -24.22 0.95 -31.35
CA ALA A 10 -24.14 -0.25 -30.52
C ALA A 10 -22.82 -0.31 -29.72
N GLU A 11 -21.73 0.22 -30.28
CA GLU A 11 -20.43 0.33 -29.60
C GLU A 11 -20.43 1.41 -28.50
N SER A 12 -21.16 2.51 -28.71
CA SER A 12 -21.28 3.57 -27.70
C SER A 12 -22.20 3.21 -26.53
N ALA A 13 -23.18 2.33 -26.74
CA ALA A 13 -24.04 1.80 -25.68
C ALA A 13 -23.32 0.79 -24.77
N LEU A 14 -22.26 0.14 -25.25
CA LEU A 14 -21.40 -0.75 -24.44
C LEU A 14 -20.40 0.01 -23.56
N LEU A 15 -20.20 1.29 -23.85
CA LEU A 15 -19.34 2.23 -23.15
C LEU A 15 -20.18 3.30 -22.47
N ASP A 16 -21.29 2.94 -21.81
CA ASP A 16 -22.00 3.91 -20.97
C ASP A 16 -21.19 4.13 -19.68
N PRO A 17 -20.49 5.28 -19.51
CA PRO A 17 -19.78 5.57 -18.27
C PRO A 17 -20.73 5.77 -17.08
N ALA A 18 -22.05 5.79 -17.32
CA ALA A 18 -23.06 5.93 -16.27
C ALA A 18 -23.28 4.66 -15.44
N ASP A 19 -22.83 3.49 -15.91
CA ASP A 19 -22.88 2.22 -15.16
C ASP A 19 -21.59 1.93 -14.37
N ALA A 20 -20.63 2.89 -14.35
CA ALA A 20 -19.50 2.79 -13.45
C ALA A 20 -20.01 2.80 -12.00
N PRO A 21 -19.70 1.78 -11.18
CA PRO A 21 -20.13 1.74 -9.78
C PRO A 21 -19.72 3.05 -9.10
N GLU A 22 -20.68 3.76 -8.53
CA GLU A 22 -20.42 5.02 -7.83
C GLU A 22 -19.34 4.74 -6.76
N PRO A 23 -18.18 5.41 -6.82
CA PRO A 23 -17.05 5.05 -5.96
C PRO A 23 -17.49 5.10 -4.50
N ASP A 24 -17.18 4.07 -3.71
CA ASP A 24 -17.44 4.11 -2.26
C ASP A 24 -16.47 5.10 -1.58
N HIS A 25 -16.82 6.39 -1.65
CA HIS A 25 -16.06 7.50 -1.10
C HIS A 25 -15.83 7.37 0.42
N LYS A 26 -16.57 6.51 1.12
CA LYS A 26 -16.44 6.29 2.57
C LYS A 26 -15.11 5.63 2.93
N ARG A 27 -14.62 4.70 2.11
CA ARG A 27 -13.37 3.99 2.37
C ARG A 27 -12.15 4.88 2.16
N ALA A 28 -12.12 5.60 1.04
CA ALA A 28 -11.11 6.62 0.79
C ALA A 28 -11.13 7.70 1.88
N GLY A 29 -12.32 8.16 2.28
CA GLY A 29 -12.50 9.10 3.38
C GLY A 29 -11.95 8.58 4.72
N MET A 30 -12.18 7.31 5.05
CA MET A 30 -11.63 6.67 6.26
C MET A 30 -10.10 6.62 6.24
N LEU A 31 -9.49 6.25 5.11
CA LEU A 31 -8.03 6.20 4.96
C LEU A 31 -7.41 7.59 5.06
N ILE A 32 -8.05 8.62 4.50
CA ILE A 32 -7.59 10.01 4.64
C ILE A 32 -7.65 10.45 6.11
N HIS A 33 -8.71 10.13 6.85
CA HIS A 33 -8.78 10.42 8.28
C HIS A 33 -7.69 9.67 9.07
N ALA A 34 -7.46 8.40 8.75
CA ALA A 34 -6.37 7.62 9.34
C ALA A 34 -5.01 8.26 9.04
N PHE A 35 -4.78 8.71 7.81
CA PHE A 35 -3.56 9.41 7.41
C PHE A 35 -3.35 10.67 8.25
N VAL A 36 -4.38 11.51 8.38
CA VAL A 36 -4.31 12.74 9.18
C VAL A 36 -4.04 12.43 10.65
N ALA A 37 -4.67 11.39 11.21
CA ALA A 37 -4.44 10.98 12.59
C ALA A 37 -2.97 10.53 12.83
N VAL A 38 -2.41 9.77 11.88
CA VAL A 38 -1.00 9.32 11.95
C VAL A 38 -0.04 10.50 11.76
N ALA A 39 -0.38 11.46 10.91
CA ALA A 39 0.38 12.70 10.77
C ALA A 39 0.36 13.55 12.04
N ALA A 40 -0.79 13.68 12.69
CA ALA A 40 -0.88 14.34 13.98
C ALA A 40 -0.05 13.61 15.04
N PHE A 41 -0.08 12.27 15.07
CA PHE A 41 0.75 11.47 15.96
C PHE A 41 2.26 11.67 15.73
N ALA A 42 2.69 11.68 14.47
CA ALA A 42 4.09 11.95 14.12
C ALA A 42 4.51 13.37 14.51
N LEU A 43 3.65 14.37 14.26
CA LEU A 43 3.88 15.76 14.65
C LEU A 43 4.03 15.90 16.17
N LEU A 44 3.17 15.25 16.95
CA LEU A 44 3.30 15.20 18.41
C LEU A 44 4.65 14.62 18.82
N GLY A 45 5.10 13.53 18.18
CA GLY A 45 6.42 12.95 18.40
C GLY A 45 7.57 13.92 18.11
N MET A 46 7.45 14.74 17.07
CA MET A 46 8.44 15.80 16.78
C MET A 46 8.41 16.90 17.85
N PHE A 47 7.23 17.30 18.33
CA PHE A 47 7.10 18.31 19.39
C PHE A 47 7.63 17.83 20.75
N THR A 48 7.55 16.54 21.04
CA THR A 48 8.05 15.94 22.30
C THR A 48 9.46 15.37 22.19
N ASP A 49 10.17 15.62 21.08
CA ASP A 49 11.51 15.06 20.79
C ASP A 49 11.57 13.52 20.95
N THR A 50 10.47 12.84 20.62
CA THR A 50 10.31 11.39 20.77
C THR A 50 10.44 10.72 19.41
N TRP A 51 11.67 10.46 18.99
CA TRP A 51 11.98 9.91 17.67
C TRP A 51 11.28 8.58 17.36
N GLN A 52 10.98 7.77 18.39
CA GLN A 52 10.29 6.48 18.24
C GLN A 52 8.88 6.63 17.66
N MET A 53 8.16 7.70 18.03
CA MET A 53 6.80 7.97 17.54
C MET A 53 6.83 8.28 16.03
N VAL A 54 7.83 9.04 15.58
CA VAL A 54 8.03 9.36 14.17
C VAL A 54 8.39 8.10 13.38
N PHE A 55 9.29 7.26 13.91
CA PHE A 55 9.69 6.02 13.26
C PHE A 55 8.55 5.01 13.12
N ILE A 56 7.66 4.89 14.13
CA ILE A 56 6.47 4.04 14.07
C ILE A 56 5.43 4.56 13.08
N ALA A 57 5.33 5.89 12.90
CA ALA A 57 4.40 6.48 11.95
C ALA A 57 4.71 6.09 10.49
N VAL A 58 5.99 5.92 10.14
CA VAL A 58 6.44 5.59 8.77
C VAL A 58 5.78 4.32 8.19
N PRO A 59 5.86 3.14 8.83
CA PRO A 59 5.19 1.94 8.31
C PRO A 59 3.66 2.10 8.26
N ILE A 60 3.06 2.84 9.20
CA ILE A 60 1.62 3.08 9.20
C ILE A 60 1.22 3.96 8.01
N PHE A 61 2.01 4.99 7.70
CA PHE A 61 1.80 5.78 6.48
C PHE A 61 1.92 4.92 5.23
N ALA A 62 2.91 4.03 5.17
CA ALA A 62 3.07 3.11 4.05
C ALA A 62 1.81 2.23 3.86
N VAL A 63 1.25 1.67 4.94
CA VAL A 63 -0.02 0.92 4.88
C VAL A 63 -1.12 1.77 4.27
N ILE A 64 -1.36 2.95 4.83
CA ILE A 64 -2.51 3.78 4.47
C ILE A 64 -2.39 4.23 3.01
N MET A 65 -1.19 4.64 2.58
CA MET A 65 -0.94 5.07 1.22
C MET A 65 -1.03 3.92 0.22
N MET A 66 -0.51 2.74 0.55
CA MET A 66 -0.62 1.56 -0.32
C MET A 66 -2.05 1.06 -0.42
N LEU A 67 -2.81 1.02 0.68
CA LEU A 67 -4.22 0.66 0.67
C LEU A 67 -5.06 1.66 -0.13
N LEU A 68 -4.78 2.96 0.02
CA LEU A 68 -5.44 4.01 -0.75
C LEU A 68 -5.09 3.89 -2.24
N GLY A 69 -3.84 3.61 -2.59
CA GLY A 69 -3.40 3.40 -3.97
C GLY A 69 -3.92 2.11 -4.61
N SER A 70 -4.22 1.09 -3.81
CA SER A 70 -4.82 -0.18 -4.27
C SER A 70 -6.34 -0.15 -4.38
N LEU A 71 -6.98 0.95 -3.97
CA LEU A 71 -8.42 1.10 -4.05
C LEU A 71 -8.82 1.24 -5.52
N HIS A 72 -9.68 0.34 -5.99
CA HIS A 72 -10.22 0.41 -7.35
C HIS A 72 -11.20 1.57 -7.48
N SER A 73 -11.50 1.98 -8.73
CA SER A 73 -12.43 3.09 -9.02
C SER A 73 -13.86 2.82 -8.53
N ASP A 74 -14.24 1.56 -8.36
CA ASP A 74 -15.51 1.11 -7.77
C ASP A 74 -15.51 1.12 -6.22
N GLY A 75 -14.39 1.53 -5.59
CA GLY A 75 -14.19 1.50 -4.14
C GLY A 75 -13.93 0.11 -3.56
N SER A 76 -13.72 -0.90 -4.40
CA SER A 76 -13.42 -2.25 -3.98
C SER A 76 -11.90 -2.47 -3.79
N TRP A 77 -11.58 -3.52 -3.05
CA TRP A 77 -10.22 -3.96 -2.79
C TRP A 77 -10.10 -5.41 -3.22
N GLU A 78 -9.10 -5.70 -4.06
CA GLU A 78 -8.73 -7.07 -4.33
C GLU A 78 -8.16 -7.68 -3.04
N ARG A 79 -8.75 -8.80 -2.59
CA ARG A 79 -8.38 -9.43 -1.32
C ARG A 79 -6.91 -9.82 -1.26
N VAL A 80 -6.34 -10.30 -2.37
CA VAL A 80 -4.96 -10.79 -2.42
C VAL A 80 -3.98 -9.62 -2.35
N SER A 81 -4.16 -8.57 -3.16
CA SER A 81 -3.36 -7.36 -3.08
C SER A 81 -3.43 -6.68 -1.71
N THR A 82 -4.63 -6.60 -1.13
CA THR A 82 -4.83 -6.06 0.23
C THR A 82 -4.09 -6.87 1.27
N LEU A 83 -4.20 -8.21 1.22
CA LEU A 83 -3.50 -9.11 2.13
C LEU A 83 -1.98 -8.98 1.98
N ALA A 84 -1.47 -8.88 0.74
CA ALA A 84 -0.05 -8.70 0.47
C ALA A 84 0.48 -7.37 1.00
N ILE A 85 -0.26 -6.26 0.81
CA ILE A 85 0.08 -4.95 1.37
C ILE A 85 0.10 -5.00 2.90
N VAL A 86 -0.95 -5.54 3.52
CA VAL A 86 -1.04 -5.65 4.98
C VAL A 86 0.08 -6.53 5.54
N ALA A 87 0.38 -7.67 4.90
CA ALA A 87 1.46 -8.56 5.31
C ALA A 87 2.82 -7.87 5.19
N TYR A 88 3.08 -7.18 4.08
CA TYR A 88 4.32 -6.44 3.86
C TYR A 88 4.50 -5.35 4.91
N CYS A 89 3.48 -4.52 5.12
CA CYS A 89 3.59 -3.44 6.09
C CYS A 89 3.63 -3.92 7.54
N SER A 90 2.98 -5.05 7.86
CA SER A 90 3.09 -5.67 9.18
C SER A 90 4.53 -6.13 9.44
N GLY A 91 5.17 -6.74 8.44
CA GLY A 91 6.59 -7.09 8.50
C GLY A 91 7.48 -5.86 8.73
N LEU A 92 7.23 -4.79 8.00
CA LEU A 92 7.94 -3.51 8.18
C LEU A 92 7.75 -2.95 9.60
N GLY A 93 6.52 -2.97 10.12
CA GLY A 93 6.19 -2.53 11.47
C GLY A 93 6.90 -3.35 12.55
N VAL A 94 6.97 -4.66 12.40
CA VAL A 94 7.71 -5.55 13.31
C VAL A 94 9.21 -5.23 13.31
N LEU A 95 9.81 -5.01 12.14
CA LEU A 95 11.23 -4.67 12.02
C LEU A 95 11.55 -3.30 12.66
N VAL A 96 10.69 -2.30 12.45
CA VAL A 96 10.81 -0.98 13.12
C VAL A 96 10.68 -1.14 14.63
N LEU A 97 9.66 -1.87 15.10
CA LEU A 97 9.45 -2.09 16.53
C LEU A 97 10.64 -2.81 17.17
N TRP A 98 11.21 -3.82 16.50
CA TRP A 98 12.42 -4.50 16.96
C TRP A 98 13.59 -3.52 17.09
N SER A 99 13.85 -2.69 16.06
CA SER A 99 14.92 -1.68 16.12
C SER A 99 14.74 -0.72 17.31
N ILE A 100 13.51 -0.30 17.60
CA ILE A 100 13.20 0.58 18.74
C ILE A 100 13.45 -0.12 20.07
N LEU A 101 12.95 -1.34 20.24
CA LEU A 101 13.09 -2.10 21.49
C LEU A 101 14.55 -2.43 21.81
N THR A 102 15.39 -2.54 20.80
CA THR A 102 16.82 -2.85 20.95
C THR A 102 17.72 -1.61 21.00
N ALA A 103 17.15 -0.41 20.85
CA ALA A 103 17.92 0.83 20.82
C ALA A 103 18.64 1.15 22.14
N ALA A 104 18.10 0.71 23.28
CA ALA A 104 18.67 0.95 24.60
C ALA A 104 19.50 -0.24 25.15
N GLY A 105 19.64 -1.32 24.38
CA GLY A 105 20.35 -2.52 24.81
C GLY A 105 21.79 -2.59 24.29
N ASP A 106 22.67 -3.26 25.04
CA ASP A 106 24.06 -3.52 24.63
C ASP A 106 24.21 -4.71 23.67
N ALA A 107 23.10 -5.23 23.14
CA ALA A 107 23.10 -6.34 22.20
C ALA A 107 23.75 -5.91 20.87
N MET A 108 24.54 -6.81 20.29
CA MET A 108 25.20 -6.61 18.99
C MET A 108 24.66 -7.58 17.94
N LEU A 109 24.52 -7.10 16.71
CA LEU A 109 24.24 -7.89 15.52
C LEU A 109 25.42 -7.74 14.55
N TRP A 110 26.18 -8.81 14.34
CA TRP A 110 27.33 -8.85 13.42
C TRP A 110 28.34 -7.70 13.61
N GLY A 111 28.60 -7.31 14.86
CA GLY A 111 29.57 -6.26 15.20
C GLY A 111 29.01 -4.83 15.16
N LEU A 112 27.73 -4.65 14.86
CA LEU A 112 27.02 -3.38 15.01
C LEU A 112 26.08 -3.42 16.22
N PRO A 113 25.76 -2.26 16.84
CA PRO A 113 24.64 -2.17 17.78
C PRO A 113 23.38 -2.77 17.17
N MET A 114 22.62 -3.55 17.93
CA MET A 114 21.53 -4.36 17.37
C MET A 114 20.48 -3.52 16.63
N SER A 115 20.13 -2.34 17.14
CA SER A 115 19.21 -1.41 16.45
C SER A 115 19.71 -1.01 15.06
N THR A 116 21.01 -0.69 14.95
CA THR A 116 21.70 -0.37 13.69
C THR A 116 21.76 -1.59 12.78
N GLY A 117 22.09 -2.76 13.31
CA GLY A 117 22.15 -4.00 12.54
C GLY A 117 20.79 -4.37 11.95
N VAL A 118 19.69 -4.24 12.70
CA VAL A 118 18.33 -4.47 12.18
C VAL A 118 18.00 -3.52 11.03
N ILE A 119 18.37 -2.25 11.14
CA ILE A 119 18.13 -1.26 10.08
C ILE A 119 18.90 -1.64 8.80
N PHE A 120 20.20 -1.89 8.90
CA PHE A 120 21.04 -2.13 7.72
C PHE A 120 20.84 -3.52 7.12
N TYR A 121 20.72 -4.56 7.94
CA TYR A 121 20.70 -5.94 7.46
C TYR A 121 19.29 -6.48 7.20
N LEU A 122 18.26 -5.91 7.82
CA LEU A 122 16.89 -6.40 7.67
C LEU A 122 15.98 -5.36 7.03
N LEU A 123 15.88 -4.16 7.62
CA LEU A 123 14.95 -3.13 7.15
C LEU A 123 15.30 -2.62 5.75
N TRP A 124 16.58 -2.38 5.48
CA TRP A 124 17.04 -1.90 4.17
C TRP A 124 16.76 -2.90 3.03
N PRO A 125 17.16 -4.18 3.09
CA PRO A 125 16.81 -5.11 2.01
C PRO A 125 15.31 -5.39 1.94
N TYR A 126 14.60 -5.40 3.07
CA TYR A 126 13.15 -5.57 3.10
C TYR A 126 12.42 -4.42 2.38
N THR A 127 12.88 -3.19 2.57
CA THR A 127 12.31 -2.03 1.87
C THR A 127 12.76 -1.96 0.41
N ALA A 128 14.05 -2.17 0.13
CA ALA A 128 14.60 -2.06 -1.22
C ALA A 128 14.10 -3.17 -2.17
N VAL A 129 14.06 -4.43 -1.71
CA VAL A 129 13.65 -5.57 -2.53
C VAL A 129 12.19 -5.90 -2.32
N GLY A 130 11.73 -5.93 -1.08
CA GLY A 130 10.35 -6.32 -0.75
C GLY A 130 9.31 -5.35 -1.32
N ALA A 131 9.58 -4.04 -1.34
CA ALA A 131 8.68 -3.08 -1.99
C ALA A 131 8.58 -3.32 -3.50
N GLY A 132 9.70 -3.65 -4.16
CA GLY A 132 9.72 -3.99 -5.59
C GLY A 132 8.95 -5.27 -5.90
N LEU A 133 9.09 -6.31 -5.07
CA LEU A 133 8.33 -7.55 -5.21
C LEU A 133 6.83 -7.34 -4.98
N LEU A 134 6.46 -6.55 -3.97
CA LEU A 134 5.07 -6.19 -3.72
C LEU A 134 4.48 -5.43 -4.91
N TYR A 135 5.22 -4.44 -5.44
CA TYR A 135 4.81 -3.70 -6.62
C TYR A 135 4.60 -4.62 -7.83
N ALA A 136 5.54 -5.54 -8.10
CA ALA A 136 5.43 -6.49 -9.19
C ALA A 136 4.19 -7.39 -9.06
N LEU A 137 3.89 -7.88 -7.84
CA LEU A 137 2.72 -8.71 -7.57
C LEU A 137 1.41 -7.95 -7.82
N VAL A 138 1.30 -6.72 -7.32
CA VAL A 138 0.10 -5.89 -7.50
C VAL A 138 -0.09 -5.54 -8.98
N PHE A 139 1.00 -5.18 -9.67
CA PHE A 139 0.97 -4.78 -11.07
C PHE A 139 0.59 -5.93 -12.02
N ASP A 140 1.14 -7.13 -11.80
CA ASP A 140 0.81 -8.34 -12.58
C ASP A 140 -0.70 -8.64 -12.52
N ARG A 141 -1.30 -8.48 -11.34
CA ARG A 141 -2.74 -8.68 -11.12
C ARG A 141 -3.59 -7.62 -11.81
N THR A 142 -3.16 -6.37 -11.77
CA THR A 142 -3.87 -5.28 -12.46
C THR A 142 -3.88 -5.50 -13.98
N ILE A 143 -2.83 -6.12 -14.54
CA ILE A 143 -2.77 -6.47 -15.96
C ILE A 143 -3.67 -7.66 -16.28
N ASP A 144 -3.65 -8.71 -15.45
CA ASP A 144 -4.48 -9.90 -15.65
C ASP A 144 -5.98 -9.56 -15.66
N GLU A 145 -6.44 -8.71 -14.74
CA GLU A 145 -7.83 -8.24 -14.74
C GLU A 145 -8.20 -7.50 -16.03
N LYS A 146 -7.34 -6.61 -16.51
CA LYS A 146 -7.56 -5.89 -17.78
C LYS A 146 -7.59 -6.82 -18.98
N ARG A 147 -6.78 -7.88 -18.98
CA ARG A 147 -6.78 -8.90 -20.05
C ARG A 147 -8.04 -9.75 -20.04
N LEU A 148 -8.52 -10.14 -18.86
CA LEU A 148 -9.79 -10.86 -18.70
C LEU A 148 -10.97 -10.00 -19.16
N ALA A 149 -11.01 -8.71 -18.79
CA ALA A 149 -12.07 -7.81 -19.21
C ALA A 149 -12.11 -7.55 -20.72
N ALA A 150 -10.96 -7.60 -21.41
CA ALA A 150 -10.89 -7.44 -22.86
C ALA A 150 -11.22 -8.72 -23.66
N ALA A 151 -11.37 -9.86 -22.98
CA ALA A 151 -11.65 -11.16 -23.61
C ALA A 151 -13.13 -11.59 -23.50
N VAL A 152 -13.97 -10.80 -22.81
CA VAL A 152 -15.43 -10.98 -22.65
C VAL A 152 -16.14 -9.99 -23.55
#